data_AF-J5JF94-F1
#
_entry.id   AF-J5JF94-F1
#
_cell.length_a   1.000
_cell.length_b   1.000
_cell.length_c   1.000
_cell.angle_alpha   90.00
_cell.angle_beta   90.00
_cell.angle_gamma   90.00
#
_symmetry.space_group_name_H-M   'P 1'
#
loop_
_entity.id
_entity.type
_entity.pdbx_description
1 polymer ?
#
loop_
_entity_poly.entity_id
_entity_poly.type
_entity_poly.pdbx_seq_one_letter_code
_entity_poly.pdbx_strand_id
1 'polypeptide(L)'
;MATTIDEISYKISDDVSTSVVPADQIDKTFRSTCIDLISATLGGKILAFSDQWFAEASNLLTPTAPISQPGKMVFTGAWYDGWETRRHNQEPFDWVVIRLGVASGTVEGIEVDTAFFTGNYAPFISVEGCFSDDDDEVVSWQGTRGGWQTIVGIRECGPSQRFSWKLDQPTKKQYTHVRLNMYADGGIARFRLFGHAVPVFPADPNAALDLAAAQNGGVAVSCSDQHFGTKDNLLLPGRGKDMGDGWETARSRGKDHVDWTIVKLGAPGRIDKLVVDTAHFRGNFPQKVRLEAINTTSASPAADDAGWKEVVAPSKTKADLEHEFASADSDSVFTHIKLVMIPDGGVKRVRAFGRRAI
;
A
#
# COMPACT_ATOMS: atom_id res chain seq x y z
N MET A 1 -13.87 -32.97 9.30
CA MET A 1 -15.18 -32.62 9.87
C MET A 1 -15.58 -31.31 9.24
N ALA A 2 -16.65 -31.30 8.47
CA ALA A 2 -17.16 -30.10 7.83
C ALA A 2 -17.74 -29.18 8.91
N THR A 3 -17.00 -28.15 9.30
CA THR A 3 -17.58 -26.99 9.98
C THR A 3 -18.45 -26.30 8.93
N THR A 4 -19.73 -26.63 8.90
CA THR A 4 -20.69 -26.00 8.01
C THR A 4 -20.78 -24.53 8.39
N ILE A 5 -20.28 -23.67 7.51
CA ILE A 5 -20.38 -22.19 7.56
C ILE A 5 -21.82 -21.73 7.91
N ASP A 6 -22.82 -22.56 7.61
CA ASP A 6 -24.24 -22.38 7.95
C ASP A 6 -24.54 -22.26 9.46
N GLU A 7 -23.68 -22.77 10.35
CA GLU A 7 -23.89 -22.69 11.82
C GLU A 7 -23.34 -21.40 12.46
N ILE A 8 -22.63 -20.57 11.71
CA ILE A 8 -22.13 -19.29 12.21
C ILE A 8 -23.32 -18.34 12.48
N SER A 9 -23.47 -17.91 13.73
CA SER A 9 -24.52 -16.99 14.19
C SER A 9 -24.37 -15.59 13.58
N TYR A 10 -23.14 -15.17 13.31
CA TYR A 10 -22.83 -13.94 12.59
C TYR A 10 -22.97 -14.14 11.07
N LYS A 11 -24.10 -13.70 10.50
CA LYS A 11 -24.31 -13.76 9.06
C LYS A 11 -23.70 -12.53 8.38
N ILE A 12 -22.85 -12.78 7.38
CA ILE A 12 -22.39 -11.74 6.45
C ILE A 12 -23.58 -11.31 5.60
N SER A 13 -23.81 -9.99 5.53
CA SER A 13 -25.05 -9.43 4.99
C SER A 13 -25.22 -9.60 3.48
N ASP A 14 -24.13 -9.74 2.72
CA ASP A 14 -24.14 -9.62 1.26
C ASP A 14 -23.05 -10.52 0.64
N ASP A 15 -23.38 -11.25 -0.42
CA ASP A 15 -22.38 -11.89 -1.26
C ASP A 15 -21.87 -10.86 -2.29
N VAL A 16 -20.70 -10.29 -2.01
CA VAL A 16 -20.04 -9.35 -2.91
C VAL A 16 -19.29 -10.16 -3.97
N SER A 17 -19.63 -9.92 -5.24
CA SER A 17 -19.02 -10.64 -6.37
C SER A 17 -17.53 -10.33 -6.50
N THR A 18 -16.73 -11.39 -6.57
CA THR A 18 -15.27 -11.32 -6.62
C THR A 18 -14.70 -12.33 -7.59
N SER A 19 -13.63 -11.94 -8.28
CA SER A 19 -12.81 -12.81 -9.12
C SER A 19 -11.49 -13.16 -8.42
N VAL A 20 -11.09 -14.42 -8.47
CA VAL A 20 -9.78 -14.86 -7.95
C VAL A 20 -8.66 -14.35 -8.84
N VAL A 21 -7.61 -13.80 -8.24
CA VAL A 21 -6.38 -13.40 -8.95
C VAL A 21 -5.28 -14.42 -8.62
N PRO A 22 -4.67 -15.08 -9.63
CA PRO A 22 -3.55 -15.98 -9.40
C PRO A 22 -2.39 -15.31 -8.67
N ALA A 23 -1.72 -16.05 -7.77
CA ALA A 23 -0.68 -15.53 -6.89
C ALA A 23 0.47 -14.80 -7.63
N ASP A 24 0.84 -15.28 -8.81
CA ASP A 24 1.87 -14.71 -9.69
C ASP A 24 1.40 -13.45 -10.45
N GLN A 25 0.09 -13.16 -10.44
CA GLN A 25 -0.53 -12.03 -11.13
C GLN A 25 -1.02 -10.94 -10.18
N ILE A 26 -0.97 -11.13 -8.85
CA ILE A 26 -1.47 -10.17 -7.86
C ILE A 26 -0.80 -8.81 -8.06
N ASP A 27 0.53 -8.78 -8.08
CA ASP A 27 1.27 -7.51 -8.14
C ASP A 27 1.02 -6.78 -9.47
N LYS A 28 0.98 -7.51 -10.59
CA LYS A 28 0.62 -6.94 -11.90
C LYS A 28 -0.81 -6.38 -11.92
N THR A 29 -1.72 -6.99 -11.18
CA THR A 29 -3.14 -6.61 -11.16
C THR A 29 -3.37 -5.33 -10.37
N PHE A 30 -2.69 -5.14 -9.24
CA PHE A 30 -3.00 -4.04 -8.31
C PHE A 30 -1.92 -2.97 -8.21
N ARG A 31 -0.63 -3.31 -8.25
CA ARG A 31 0.46 -2.38 -7.85
C ARG A 31 0.69 -1.21 -8.81
N SER A 32 0.10 -1.23 -10.01
CA SER A 32 0.23 -0.13 -10.98
C SER A 32 -0.92 0.87 -10.92
N THR A 33 -2.03 0.52 -10.27
CA THR A 33 -3.25 1.34 -10.22
C THR A 33 -3.69 1.66 -8.79
N CYS A 34 -3.37 0.78 -7.84
CA CYS A 34 -3.77 0.85 -6.45
C CYS A 34 -2.58 0.97 -5.49
N ILE A 35 -2.87 1.42 -4.28
CA ILE A 35 -1.98 1.35 -3.12
C ILE A 35 -2.51 0.34 -2.11
N ASP A 36 -1.65 -0.15 -1.22
CA ASP A 36 -2.06 -0.92 -0.03
C ASP A 36 -2.51 0.06 1.07
N LEU A 37 -3.82 0.24 1.21
CA LEU A 37 -4.44 1.25 2.07
C LEU A 37 -4.18 1.00 3.56
N ILE A 38 -3.81 -0.22 3.95
CA ILE A 38 -3.58 -0.61 5.35
C ILE A 38 -2.10 -0.80 5.69
N SER A 39 -1.19 -0.60 4.72
CA SER A 39 0.24 -0.77 4.96
C SER A 39 0.72 0.07 6.14
N ALA A 40 1.51 -0.54 7.04
CA ALA A 40 2.10 0.16 8.18
C ALA A 40 2.99 1.34 7.75
N THR A 41 3.67 1.24 6.60
CA THR A 41 4.51 2.33 6.09
C THR A 41 3.74 3.48 5.45
N LEU A 42 2.49 3.25 5.05
CA LEU A 42 1.56 4.31 4.66
C LEU A 42 0.93 4.97 5.90
N GLY A 43 0.95 4.30 7.04
CA GLY A 43 0.38 4.75 8.32
C GLY A 43 -0.80 3.93 8.81
N GLY A 44 -1.09 2.77 8.19
CA GLY A 44 -2.14 1.86 8.65
C GLY A 44 -1.80 1.27 10.02
N LYS A 45 -2.83 1.02 10.84
CA LYS A 45 -2.67 0.64 12.25
C LYS A 45 -3.69 -0.40 12.66
N ILE A 46 -3.26 -1.36 13.46
CA ILE A 46 -4.16 -2.21 14.23
C ILE A 46 -4.72 -1.39 15.39
N LEU A 47 -6.05 -1.31 15.51
CA LEU A 47 -6.72 -0.65 16.62
C LEU A 47 -7.11 -1.63 17.72
N ALA A 48 -7.61 -2.80 17.32
CA ALA A 48 -8.05 -3.85 18.23
C ALA A 48 -8.00 -5.21 17.55
N PHE A 49 -8.00 -6.27 18.36
CA PHE A 49 -8.00 -7.65 17.93
C PHE A 49 -8.70 -8.51 19.00
N SER A 50 -9.20 -9.68 18.61
CA SER A 50 -9.75 -10.67 19.56
C SER A 50 -8.66 -11.38 20.37
N ASP A 51 -7.60 -11.82 19.69
CA ASP A 51 -6.46 -12.53 20.27
C ASP A 51 -5.21 -12.32 19.39
N GLN A 52 -4.03 -12.55 19.95
CA GLN A 52 -2.74 -12.53 19.22
C GLN A 52 -1.68 -13.38 19.94
N TRP A 53 -2.10 -14.47 20.56
CA TRP A 53 -1.27 -15.21 21.53
C TRP A 53 0.05 -15.72 20.97
N PHE A 54 0.07 -16.27 19.75
CA PHE A 54 1.29 -16.84 19.17
C PHE A 54 2.07 -15.80 18.36
N ALA A 55 1.39 -14.89 17.67
CA ALA A 55 2.03 -13.84 16.90
C ALA A 55 1.16 -12.57 16.77
N GLU A 56 1.81 -11.41 16.86
CA GLU A 56 1.18 -10.08 16.92
C GLU A 56 0.41 -9.73 15.63
N ALA A 57 -0.79 -9.15 15.78
CA ALA A 57 -1.63 -8.75 14.66
C ALA A 57 -0.98 -7.69 13.76
N SER A 58 -0.07 -6.87 14.30
CA SER A 58 0.65 -5.83 13.55
C SER A 58 1.47 -6.37 12.38
N ASN A 59 1.88 -7.64 12.43
CA ASN A 59 2.67 -8.27 11.37
C ASN A 59 1.90 -8.34 10.04
N LEU A 60 0.56 -8.37 10.08
CA LEU A 60 -0.30 -8.36 8.89
C LEU A 60 0.00 -7.19 7.96
N LEU A 61 0.32 -6.03 8.55
CA LEU A 61 0.47 -4.74 7.86
C LEU A 61 1.92 -4.49 7.39
N THR A 62 2.86 -5.37 7.74
CA THR A 62 4.28 -5.25 7.38
C THR A 62 4.43 -5.27 5.86
N PRO A 63 5.10 -4.31 5.21
CA PRO A 63 5.14 -4.21 3.74
C PRO A 63 5.97 -5.32 3.08
N THR A 64 6.98 -5.86 3.77
CA THR A 64 7.85 -6.91 3.23
C THR A 64 7.13 -8.25 3.18
N ALA A 65 7.59 -9.14 2.29
CA ALA A 65 7.18 -10.53 2.29
C ALA A 65 7.44 -11.18 3.67
N PRO A 66 6.62 -12.16 4.09
CA PRO A 66 6.87 -12.96 5.28
C PRO A 66 8.24 -13.65 5.22
N ILE A 67 8.88 -13.79 6.37
CA ILE A 67 10.09 -14.62 6.52
C ILE A 67 9.87 -15.78 7.48
N SER A 68 10.62 -16.87 7.28
CA SER A 68 10.67 -18.00 8.20
C SER A 68 12.00 -18.03 8.95
N GLN A 69 11.94 -18.39 10.24
CA GLN A 69 13.13 -18.67 11.05
C GLN A 69 12.96 -20.02 11.76
N PRO A 70 13.17 -21.15 11.06
CA PRO A 70 13.00 -22.48 11.64
C PRO A 70 13.82 -22.66 12.93
N GLY A 71 13.17 -23.19 13.97
CA GLY A 71 13.79 -23.43 15.28
C GLY A 71 13.83 -22.21 16.20
N LYS A 72 13.44 -21.02 15.74
CA LYS A 72 13.27 -19.86 16.63
C LYS A 72 12.00 -20.00 17.46
N MET A 73 12.17 -19.97 18.77
CA MET A 73 11.08 -20.04 19.75
C MET A 73 10.92 -18.69 20.46
N VAL A 74 9.67 -18.31 20.74
CA VAL A 74 9.28 -17.24 21.66
C VAL A 74 8.53 -17.83 22.85
N PHE A 75 8.22 -17.01 23.84
CA PHE A 75 7.57 -17.45 25.07
C PHE A 75 6.26 -18.24 24.84
N THR A 76 5.53 -17.91 23.77
CA THR A 76 4.23 -18.51 23.46
C THR A 76 4.31 -19.68 22.47
N GLY A 77 5.47 -19.97 21.87
CA GLY A 77 5.60 -21.06 20.89
C GLY A 77 6.70 -20.84 19.85
N ALA A 78 6.54 -21.44 18.67
CA ALA A 78 7.41 -21.12 17.53
C ALA A 78 7.16 -19.67 17.09
N TRP A 79 8.22 -18.96 16.69
CA TRP A 79 8.08 -17.61 16.18
C TRP A 79 7.52 -17.61 14.76
N TYR A 80 6.49 -16.81 14.52
CA TYR A 80 5.91 -16.58 13.19
C TYR A 80 5.97 -15.10 12.80
N ASP A 81 6.25 -14.84 11.52
CA ASP A 81 6.12 -13.54 10.89
C ASP A 81 4.69 -13.37 10.34
N GLY A 82 3.73 -13.24 11.25
CA GLY A 82 2.30 -13.16 10.95
C GLY A 82 1.49 -12.85 12.19
N TRP A 83 0.17 -12.94 12.06
CA TRP A 83 -0.79 -12.96 13.15
C TRP A 83 -1.22 -14.40 13.40
N GLU A 84 -1.20 -14.86 14.65
CA GLU A 84 -1.66 -16.20 15.02
C GLU A 84 -2.33 -16.20 16.39
N THR A 85 -3.53 -16.77 16.45
CA THR A 85 -4.40 -16.79 17.64
C THR A 85 -4.40 -18.12 18.36
N ARG A 86 -4.89 -18.14 19.61
CA ARG A 86 -5.09 -19.38 20.37
C ARG A 86 -6.04 -20.34 19.66
N ARG A 87 -5.78 -21.64 19.83
CA ARG A 87 -6.64 -22.71 19.32
C ARG A 87 -7.97 -22.79 20.07
N HIS A 88 -8.95 -23.36 19.37
CA HIS A 88 -10.27 -23.72 19.91
C HIS A 88 -11.07 -22.49 20.34
N ASN A 89 -11.06 -21.46 19.48
CA ASN A 89 -11.89 -20.30 19.66
C ASN A 89 -13.36 -20.73 19.85
N GLN A 90 -13.98 -20.22 20.92
CA GLN A 90 -15.38 -20.50 21.24
C GLN A 90 -16.32 -19.51 20.54
N GLU A 91 -15.78 -18.39 20.06
CA GLU A 91 -16.49 -17.42 19.24
C GLU A 91 -16.48 -17.87 17.77
N PRO A 92 -17.37 -17.33 16.92
CA PRO A 92 -17.48 -17.79 15.54
C PRO A 92 -16.25 -17.47 14.67
N PHE A 93 -15.46 -16.46 15.05
CA PHE A 93 -14.22 -16.06 14.37
C PHE A 93 -13.33 -15.23 15.28
N ASP A 94 -12.03 -15.26 15.00
CA ASP A 94 -11.09 -14.23 15.43
C ASP A 94 -11.13 -13.04 14.49
N TRP A 95 -10.85 -11.84 14.99
CA TRP A 95 -10.91 -10.61 14.20
C TRP A 95 -9.82 -9.62 14.55
N VAL A 96 -9.53 -8.75 13.59
CA VAL A 96 -8.65 -7.59 13.76
C VAL A 96 -9.25 -6.37 13.09
N VAL A 97 -9.32 -5.25 13.83
CA VAL A 97 -9.77 -3.94 13.35
C VAL A 97 -8.56 -3.11 12.97
N ILE A 98 -8.59 -2.58 11.74
CA ILE A 98 -7.48 -1.85 11.13
C ILE A 98 -7.96 -0.47 10.67
N ARG A 99 -7.26 0.59 11.10
CA ARG A 99 -7.39 1.94 10.54
C ARG A 99 -6.56 2.04 9.26
N LEU A 100 -7.14 2.58 8.19
CA LEU A 100 -6.40 2.87 6.96
C LEU A 100 -5.29 3.91 7.21
N GLY A 101 -4.18 3.84 6.46
CA GLY A 101 -3.10 4.82 6.50
C GLY A 101 -3.40 6.14 5.78
N VAL A 102 -4.61 6.27 5.26
CA VAL A 102 -5.13 7.43 4.54
C VAL A 102 -6.41 7.93 5.21
N ALA A 103 -6.83 9.15 4.90
CA ALA A 103 -8.06 9.73 5.47
C ALA A 103 -9.26 8.80 5.24
N SER A 104 -9.48 8.40 3.99
CA SER A 104 -10.40 7.35 3.57
C SER A 104 -9.96 6.76 2.22
N GLY A 105 -10.56 5.64 1.81
CA GLY A 105 -10.27 5.02 0.51
C GLY A 105 -11.40 4.15 -0.03
N THR A 106 -11.37 3.93 -1.35
CA THR A 106 -12.22 2.96 -2.05
C THR A 106 -11.41 1.71 -2.35
N VAL A 107 -12.02 0.52 -2.25
CA VAL A 107 -11.34 -0.78 -2.39
C VAL A 107 -11.57 -1.37 -3.78
N GLU A 108 -10.50 -1.93 -4.37
CA GLU A 108 -10.53 -2.71 -5.62
C GLU A 108 -10.35 -4.22 -5.36
N GLY A 109 -9.66 -4.61 -4.29
CA GLY A 109 -9.47 -6.01 -3.93
C GLY A 109 -8.61 -6.21 -2.70
N ILE A 110 -8.38 -7.48 -2.36
CA ILE A 110 -7.56 -7.87 -1.21
C ILE A 110 -6.52 -8.93 -1.60
N GLU A 111 -5.51 -9.06 -0.75
CA GLU A 111 -4.63 -10.23 -0.70
C GLU A 111 -4.52 -10.73 0.75
N VAL A 112 -4.60 -12.04 0.92
CA VAL A 112 -4.32 -12.75 2.18
C VAL A 112 -3.19 -13.73 1.91
N ASP A 113 -2.09 -13.62 2.65
CA ASP A 113 -0.95 -14.53 2.57
C ASP A 113 -0.89 -15.38 3.84
N THR A 114 -0.88 -16.70 3.67
CA THR A 114 -0.77 -17.68 4.76
C THR A 114 0.63 -18.28 4.85
N ALA A 115 1.64 -17.68 4.20
CA ALA A 115 3.02 -18.17 4.16
C ALA A 115 3.51 -18.74 5.51
N PHE A 116 4.09 -19.93 5.44
CA PHE A 116 4.65 -20.70 6.56
C PHE A 116 3.64 -21.28 7.56
N PHE A 117 2.36 -20.89 7.50
CA PHE A 117 1.28 -21.59 8.21
C PHE A 117 0.83 -22.78 7.35
N THR A 118 1.32 -23.98 7.67
CA THR A 118 1.12 -25.19 6.83
C THR A 118 0.05 -26.15 7.35
N GLY A 119 -0.30 -26.06 8.64
CA GLY A 119 -1.39 -26.84 9.24
C GLY A 119 -2.26 -26.04 10.21
N ASN A 120 -1.85 -24.82 10.53
CA ASN A 120 -2.48 -23.86 11.44
C ASN A 120 -2.83 -22.55 10.72
N TYR A 121 -3.00 -22.59 9.39
CA TYR A 121 -3.44 -21.43 8.62
C TYR A 121 -4.91 -21.11 8.91
N ALA A 122 -5.32 -19.86 8.67
CA ALA A 122 -6.73 -19.47 8.66
C ALA A 122 -7.53 -20.32 7.65
N PRO A 123 -8.50 -21.15 8.07
CA PRO A 123 -9.27 -21.98 7.12
C PRO A 123 -10.16 -21.16 6.19
N PHE A 124 -10.84 -20.15 6.74
CA PHE A 124 -11.64 -19.20 5.98
C PHE A 124 -11.42 -17.78 6.50
N ILE A 125 -11.66 -16.80 5.63
CA ILE A 125 -11.63 -15.39 5.97
C ILE A 125 -12.85 -14.64 5.44
N SER A 126 -13.11 -13.46 5.99
CA SER A 126 -13.94 -12.43 5.36
C SER A 126 -13.40 -11.05 5.68
N VAL A 127 -13.81 -10.04 4.90
CA VAL A 127 -13.38 -8.65 5.11
C VAL A 127 -14.58 -7.73 5.09
N GLU A 128 -14.68 -6.87 6.09
CA GLU A 128 -15.70 -5.84 6.23
C GLU A 128 -15.06 -4.45 6.36
N GLY A 129 -15.82 -3.40 6.06
CA GLY A 129 -15.37 -2.02 6.18
C GLY A 129 -16.45 -1.10 6.73
N CYS A 130 -16.02 0.02 7.30
CA CYS A 130 -16.91 1.13 7.67
C CYS A 130 -16.24 2.51 7.46
N PHE A 131 -17.07 3.55 7.47
CA PHE A 131 -16.65 4.94 7.46
C PHE A 131 -17.05 5.57 8.79
N SER A 132 -16.07 5.99 9.59
CA SER A 132 -16.27 6.66 10.87
C SER A 132 -15.07 7.58 11.15
N ASP A 133 -15.31 8.68 11.85
CA ASP A 133 -14.30 9.55 12.44
C ASP A 133 -14.06 9.24 13.94
N ASP A 134 -14.81 8.30 14.51
CA ASP A 134 -14.68 7.82 15.90
C ASP A 134 -14.09 6.39 15.92
N ASP A 135 -12.79 6.31 16.23
CA ASP A 135 -12.06 5.04 16.35
C ASP A 135 -12.56 4.20 17.56
N ASP A 136 -12.96 4.85 18.66
CA ASP A 136 -13.41 4.18 19.90
C ASP A 136 -14.78 3.51 19.68
N GLU A 137 -15.69 4.17 18.95
CA GLU A 137 -16.96 3.58 18.55
C GLU A 137 -16.74 2.32 17.70
N VAL A 138 -15.87 2.39 16.68
CA VAL A 138 -15.60 1.25 15.78
C VAL A 138 -14.99 0.07 16.54
N VAL A 139 -14.03 0.34 17.43
CA VAL A 139 -13.42 -0.69 18.28
C VAL A 139 -14.43 -1.33 19.23
N SER A 140 -15.40 -0.56 19.72
CA SER A 140 -16.44 -1.07 20.64
C SER A 140 -17.32 -2.17 20.02
N TRP A 141 -17.41 -2.22 18.68
CA TRP A 141 -18.21 -3.25 17.98
C TRP A 141 -17.59 -4.65 18.11
N GLN A 142 -16.29 -4.76 18.38
CA GLN A 142 -15.58 -6.04 18.57
C GLN A 142 -15.92 -7.05 17.46
N GLY A 143 -16.42 -8.25 17.81
CA GLY A 143 -16.89 -9.29 16.89
C GLY A 143 -18.37 -9.17 16.48
N THR A 144 -19.07 -8.10 16.87
CA THR A 144 -20.49 -7.88 16.55
C THR A 144 -20.68 -7.12 15.22
N ARG A 145 -21.93 -6.88 14.81
CA ARG A 145 -22.23 -6.28 13.50
C ARG A 145 -21.90 -4.81 13.42
N GLY A 146 -22.25 -4.02 14.44
CA GLY A 146 -22.04 -2.57 14.44
C GLY A 146 -22.45 -1.91 13.12
N GLY A 147 -21.60 -1.02 12.61
CA GLY A 147 -21.72 -0.39 11.29
C GLY A 147 -20.93 -1.08 10.16
N TRP A 148 -20.46 -2.32 10.37
CA TRP A 148 -19.66 -3.05 9.37
C TRP A 148 -20.48 -3.39 8.12
N GLN A 149 -19.84 -3.22 6.96
CA GLN A 149 -20.38 -3.59 5.65
C GLN A 149 -19.42 -4.56 4.96
N THR A 150 -19.96 -5.58 4.31
CA THR A 150 -19.15 -6.58 3.62
C THR A 150 -18.36 -5.95 2.46
N ILE A 151 -17.06 -6.19 2.43
CA ILE A 151 -16.19 -5.92 1.27
C ILE A 151 -15.93 -7.23 0.53
N VAL A 152 -15.53 -8.28 1.26
CA VAL A 152 -15.35 -9.64 0.74
C VAL A 152 -16.09 -10.61 1.65
N GLY A 153 -16.96 -11.43 1.07
CA GLY A 153 -17.67 -12.49 1.79
C GLY A 153 -16.73 -13.60 2.27
N ILE A 154 -17.31 -14.70 2.80
CA ILE A 154 -16.49 -15.82 3.28
C ILE A 154 -15.75 -16.46 2.10
N ARG A 155 -14.44 -16.63 2.26
CA ARG A 155 -13.56 -17.28 1.28
C ARG A 155 -12.66 -18.29 1.98
N GLU A 156 -12.49 -19.44 1.33
CA GLU A 156 -11.57 -20.48 1.78
C GLU A 156 -10.12 -20.06 1.52
N CYS A 157 -9.26 -20.42 2.47
CA CYS A 157 -7.82 -20.30 2.36
C CYS A 157 -7.19 -21.69 2.47
N GLY A 158 -5.90 -21.77 2.16
CA GLY A 158 -5.11 -22.99 2.15
C GLY A 158 -3.74 -22.77 2.79
N PRO A 159 -2.94 -23.83 2.91
CA PRO A 159 -1.68 -23.77 3.62
C PRO A 159 -0.60 -23.05 2.83
N SER A 160 0.07 -22.09 3.47
CA SER A 160 1.29 -21.43 2.97
C SER A 160 1.20 -20.93 1.52
N GLN A 161 0.15 -20.18 1.23
CA GLN A 161 -0.14 -19.64 -0.10
C GLN A 161 -0.69 -18.20 -0.03
N ARG A 162 -0.45 -17.44 -1.11
CA ARG A 162 -1.07 -16.14 -1.38
C ARG A 162 -2.42 -16.32 -2.06
N PHE A 163 -3.47 -15.73 -1.49
CA PHE A 163 -4.82 -15.68 -2.03
C PHE A 163 -5.18 -14.24 -2.36
N SER A 164 -5.91 -14.03 -3.45
CA SER A 164 -6.38 -12.69 -3.78
C SER A 164 -7.74 -12.73 -4.45
N TRP A 165 -8.58 -11.78 -4.05
CA TRP A 165 -9.91 -11.58 -4.57
C TRP A 165 -10.03 -10.13 -5.02
N LYS A 166 -10.20 -9.96 -6.33
CA LYS A 166 -10.54 -8.68 -6.95
C LYS A 166 -12.05 -8.51 -6.91
N LEU A 167 -12.53 -7.35 -6.50
CA LEU A 167 -13.95 -7.03 -6.58
C LEU A 167 -14.31 -6.84 -8.06
N ASP A 168 -15.37 -7.51 -8.51
CA ASP A 168 -15.83 -7.36 -9.89
C ASP A 168 -16.31 -5.93 -10.16
N GLN A 169 -16.77 -5.25 -9.10
CA GLN A 169 -17.04 -3.82 -9.08
C GLN A 169 -16.30 -3.20 -7.89
N PRO A 170 -15.32 -2.31 -8.12
CA PRO A 170 -14.68 -1.56 -7.05
C PRO A 170 -15.71 -0.80 -6.22
N THR A 171 -15.43 -0.63 -4.93
CA THR A 171 -16.39 0.01 -4.03
C THR A 171 -16.56 1.49 -4.38
N LYS A 172 -17.80 1.97 -4.50
CA LYS A 172 -18.08 3.41 -4.59
C LYS A 172 -18.07 4.10 -3.22
N LYS A 173 -18.37 3.34 -2.17
CA LYS A 173 -18.30 3.82 -0.78
C LYS A 173 -16.85 3.93 -0.35
N GLN A 174 -16.61 4.91 0.51
CA GLN A 174 -15.31 5.12 1.15
C GLN A 174 -15.28 4.38 2.47
N TYR A 175 -14.10 3.93 2.85
CA TYR A 175 -13.83 3.31 4.15
C TYR A 175 -12.70 4.05 4.85
N THR A 176 -12.76 4.02 6.18
CA THR A 176 -11.74 4.54 7.10
C THR A 176 -11.12 3.42 7.92
N HIS A 177 -11.87 2.35 8.08
CA HIS A 177 -11.54 1.16 8.85
C HIS A 177 -11.92 -0.09 8.07
N VAL A 178 -11.17 -1.16 8.29
CA VAL A 178 -11.54 -2.51 7.85
C VAL A 178 -11.40 -3.51 9.00
N ARG A 179 -12.21 -4.57 8.96
CA ARG A 179 -12.08 -5.73 9.85
C ARG A 179 -11.80 -6.97 9.01
N LEU A 180 -10.71 -7.66 9.34
CA LEU A 180 -10.44 -9.00 8.83
C LEU A 180 -10.97 -9.99 9.87
N ASN A 181 -11.78 -10.95 9.41
CA ASN A 181 -12.33 -12.03 10.24
C ASN A 181 -11.71 -13.35 9.78
N MET A 182 -11.28 -14.20 10.72
CA MET A 182 -10.65 -15.51 10.52
C MET A 182 -11.49 -16.60 11.20
N TYR A 183 -11.94 -17.60 10.45
CA TYR A 183 -12.92 -18.59 10.94
C TYR A 183 -12.30 -19.98 11.14
N ALA A 184 -12.29 -20.56 12.34
CA ALA A 184 -12.61 -19.94 13.64
C ALA A 184 -11.37 -19.28 14.28
N ASP A 185 -10.19 -19.87 14.05
CA ASP A 185 -8.88 -19.46 14.54
C ASP A 185 -7.77 -19.97 13.60
N GLY A 186 -6.52 -19.54 13.82
CA GLY A 186 -5.38 -19.94 12.99
C GLY A 186 -4.35 -18.83 12.82
N GLY A 187 -3.66 -18.83 11.68
CA GLY A 187 -2.61 -17.88 11.36
C GLY A 187 -2.64 -17.33 9.93
N ILE A 188 -2.28 -16.05 9.81
CA ILE A 188 -2.21 -15.28 8.56
C ILE A 188 -0.91 -14.47 8.58
N ALA A 189 -0.09 -14.59 7.54
CA ALA A 189 1.19 -13.90 7.46
C ALA A 189 1.05 -12.43 7.05
N ARG A 190 0.26 -12.13 6.01
CA ARG A 190 -0.02 -10.75 5.54
C ARG A 190 -1.46 -10.57 5.14
N PHE A 191 -1.93 -9.32 5.28
CA PHE A 191 -3.18 -8.86 4.71
C PHE A 191 -2.93 -7.54 3.95
N ARG A 192 -3.40 -7.45 2.71
CA ARG A 192 -3.35 -6.25 1.87
C ARG A 192 -4.75 -5.82 1.49
N LEU A 193 -5.00 -4.53 1.53
CA LEU A 193 -6.23 -3.91 1.06
C LEU A 193 -5.90 -2.97 -0.09
N PHE A 194 -6.09 -3.44 -1.33
CA PHE A 194 -5.78 -2.66 -2.52
C PHE A 194 -6.91 -1.70 -2.84
N GLY A 195 -6.56 -0.43 -3.03
CA GLY A 195 -7.53 0.58 -3.40
C GLY A 195 -6.92 1.94 -3.71
N HIS A 196 -7.80 2.93 -3.80
CA HIS A 196 -7.43 4.32 -4.05
C HIS A 196 -7.73 5.16 -2.82
N ALA A 197 -6.77 5.98 -2.41
CA ALA A 197 -7.01 6.99 -1.40
C ALA A 197 -8.05 8.00 -1.92
N VAL A 198 -8.97 8.41 -1.05
CA VAL A 198 -9.85 9.54 -1.29
C VAL A 198 -9.34 10.68 -0.40
N PRO A 199 -8.58 11.64 -0.96
CA PRO A 199 -7.94 12.68 -0.18
C PRO A 199 -8.94 13.68 0.38
N VAL A 200 -8.69 14.16 1.58
CA VAL A 200 -9.34 15.36 2.12
C VAL A 200 -8.42 16.54 1.85
N PHE A 201 -8.79 17.36 0.88
CA PHE A 201 -8.00 18.54 0.55
C PHE A 201 -8.35 19.73 1.45
N PRO A 202 -7.37 20.62 1.71
CA PRO A 202 -7.64 21.88 2.38
C PRO A 202 -8.74 22.69 1.67
N ALA A 203 -9.52 23.43 2.45
CA ALA A 203 -10.55 24.33 1.94
C ALA A 203 -9.95 25.49 1.14
N ASP A 204 -8.75 25.95 1.50
CA ASP A 204 -8.01 26.93 0.71
C ASP A 204 -7.45 26.28 -0.56
N PRO A 205 -7.91 26.70 -1.76
CA PRO A 205 -7.41 26.17 -3.03
C PRO A 205 -5.93 26.50 -3.28
N ASN A 206 -5.37 27.49 -2.58
CA ASN A 206 -3.97 27.89 -2.70
C ASN A 206 -3.06 27.25 -1.64
N ALA A 207 -3.59 26.40 -0.76
CA ALA A 207 -2.76 25.64 0.16
C ALA A 207 -1.76 24.80 -0.64
N ALA A 208 -0.49 24.86 -0.23
CA ALA A 208 0.54 23.98 -0.79
C ALA A 208 0.37 22.57 -0.21
N LEU A 209 0.36 21.56 -1.07
CA LEU A 209 0.30 20.14 -0.71
C LEU A 209 1.27 19.34 -1.57
N ASP A 210 1.75 18.23 -1.03
CA ASP A 210 2.48 17.23 -1.80
C ASP A 210 1.50 16.46 -2.69
N LEU A 211 1.38 16.86 -3.96
CA LEU A 211 0.50 16.26 -4.96
C LEU A 211 0.91 14.84 -5.33
N ALA A 212 2.17 14.46 -5.07
CA ALA A 212 2.68 13.11 -5.34
C ALA A 212 2.44 12.14 -4.16
N ALA A 213 2.14 12.63 -2.95
CA ALA A 213 1.98 11.78 -1.77
C ALA A 213 0.87 10.74 -1.99
N ALA A 214 1.13 9.49 -1.57
CA ALA A 214 0.14 8.42 -1.62
C ALA A 214 -1.12 8.75 -0.79
N GLN A 215 -0.94 9.42 0.36
CA GLN A 215 -2.04 9.89 1.20
C GLN A 215 -2.92 10.94 0.52
N ASN A 216 -2.36 11.67 -0.44
CA ASN A 216 -3.07 12.65 -1.26
C ASN A 216 -3.55 12.07 -2.59
N GLY A 217 -3.51 10.74 -2.78
CA GLY A 217 -4.00 10.06 -3.98
C GLY A 217 -2.93 9.80 -5.05
N GLY A 218 -1.66 10.13 -4.79
CA GLY A 218 -0.58 9.86 -5.72
C GLY A 218 -0.34 8.35 -5.90
N VAL A 219 -0.03 7.92 -7.12
CA VAL A 219 0.23 6.52 -7.46
C VAL A 219 1.43 6.44 -8.40
N ALA A 220 2.41 5.60 -8.07
CA ALA A 220 3.51 5.29 -8.99
C ALA A 220 3.01 4.28 -10.03
N VAL A 221 2.85 4.68 -11.28
CA VAL A 221 2.13 3.89 -12.29
C VAL A 221 3.05 2.95 -13.08
N SER A 222 4.31 3.31 -13.27
CA SER A 222 5.29 2.51 -14.00
C SER A 222 6.73 2.95 -13.69
N CYS A 223 7.68 2.08 -13.97
CA CYS A 223 9.11 2.35 -13.84
C CYS A 223 9.92 1.50 -14.83
N SER A 224 11.20 1.84 -15.02
CA SER A 224 12.13 1.10 -15.88
C SER A 224 12.59 -0.24 -15.29
N ASP A 225 12.91 -0.24 -14.00
CA ASP A 225 13.50 -1.36 -13.26
C ASP A 225 13.09 -1.30 -11.77
N GLN A 226 13.10 -2.44 -11.09
CA GLN A 226 12.97 -2.53 -9.63
C GLN A 226 13.83 -3.69 -9.11
N HIS A 227 15.08 -3.41 -8.79
CA HIS A 227 15.99 -4.42 -8.25
C HIS A 227 15.77 -4.63 -6.75
N PHE A 228 15.71 -3.54 -5.98
CA PHE A 228 15.37 -3.54 -4.55
C PHE A 228 14.33 -2.46 -4.22
N GLY A 229 13.46 -2.78 -3.26
CA GLY A 229 12.30 -1.95 -2.94
C GLY A 229 11.33 -1.84 -4.13
N THR A 230 10.36 -0.94 -4.03
CA THR A 230 9.39 -0.71 -5.13
C THR A 230 9.21 0.79 -5.37
N LYS A 231 8.80 1.15 -6.59
CA LYS A 231 8.48 2.52 -6.99
C LYS A 231 7.47 3.19 -6.06
N ASP A 232 6.57 2.41 -5.45
CA ASP A 232 5.49 2.92 -4.58
C ASP A 232 6.05 3.55 -3.30
N ASN A 233 7.21 3.07 -2.85
CA ASN A 233 7.89 3.59 -1.68
C ASN A 233 8.27 5.08 -1.83
N LEU A 234 8.45 5.56 -3.05
CA LEU A 234 8.79 6.96 -3.32
C LEU A 234 7.73 7.94 -2.77
N LEU A 235 6.49 7.50 -2.61
CA LEU A 235 5.33 8.34 -2.29
C LEU A 235 4.89 8.23 -0.83
N LEU A 236 5.60 7.41 -0.03
CA LEU A 236 5.25 7.13 1.36
C LEU A 236 5.59 8.30 2.30
N PRO A 237 4.94 8.39 3.48
CA PRO A 237 5.30 9.36 4.51
C PRO A 237 6.76 9.23 5.01
N GLY A 238 7.27 10.32 5.60
CA GLY A 238 8.59 10.38 6.22
C GLY A 238 9.75 10.10 5.26
N ARG A 239 10.90 9.72 5.83
CA ARG A 239 12.17 9.41 5.12
C ARG A 239 12.61 7.93 5.22
N GLY A 240 11.72 7.08 5.75
CA GLY A 240 11.97 5.65 5.94
C GLY A 240 13.07 5.35 6.97
N LYS A 241 13.37 4.06 7.15
CA LYS A 241 14.29 3.57 8.19
C LYS A 241 15.65 3.08 7.65
N ASP A 242 15.68 2.55 6.42
CA ASP A 242 16.85 1.96 5.77
C ASP A 242 16.68 1.96 4.24
N MET A 243 17.53 1.30 3.45
CA MET A 243 17.37 1.30 1.97
C MET A 243 16.17 0.48 1.48
N GLY A 244 15.67 -0.47 2.27
CA GLY A 244 14.63 -1.43 1.86
C GLY A 244 13.25 -0.81 1.67
N ASP A 245 13.04 0.40 2.20
CA ASP A 245 11.80 1.18 2.02
C ASP A 245 11.98 2.39 1.07
N GLY A 246 12.93 2.29 0.12
CA GLY A 246 13.06 3.17 -1.04
C GLY A 246 12.78 2.44 -2.36
N TRP A 247 13.19 3.04 -3.48
CA TRP A 247 13.25 2.41 -4.81
C TRP A 247 14.70 2.39 -5.28
N GLU A 248 15.21 1.22 -5.66
CA GLU A 248 16.59 1.02 -6.13
C GLU A 248 16.62 0.15 -7.39
N THR A 249 17.44 0.56 -8.36
CA THR A 249 17.61 -0.11 -9.64
C THR A 249 18.95 -0.84 -9.75
N ALA A 250 19.01 -1.79 -10.68
CA ALA A 250 20.20 -2.57 -10.95
C ALA A 250 21.31 -1.67 -11.52
N ARG A 251 22.55 -1.91 -11.07
CA ARG A 251 23.70 -1.13 -11.52
C ARG A 251 23.95 -1.30 -13.02
N SER A 252 23.82 -0.24 -13.78
CA SER A 252 24.01 -0.25 -15.23
C SER A 252 25.48 -0.17 -15.66
N ARG A 253 25.76 -0.51 -16.92
CA ARG A 253 27.07 -0.33 -17.59
C ARG A 253 26.95 0.32 -18.97
N GLY A 254 25.73 0.50 -19.45
CA GLY A 254 25.46 1.09 -20.76
C GLY A 254 25.81 2.57 -20.77
N LYS A 255 26.30 3.04 -21.91
CA LYS A 255 26.46 4.48 -22.12
C LYS A 255 25.07 5.12 -22.20
N ASP A 256 24.89 6.25 -21.53
CA ASP A 256 23.64 7.03 -21.53
C ASP A 256 22.42 6.29 -20.92
N HIS A 257 22.65 5.24 -20.11
CA HIS A 257 21.58 4.57 -19.35
C HIS A 257 20.91 5.54 -18.37
N VAL A 258 19.59 5.41 -18.23
CA VAL A 258 18.78 6.09 -17.23
C VAL A 258 17.73 5.15 -16.68
N ASP A 259 17.42 5.29 -15.40
CA ASP A 259 16.25 4.67 -14.80
C ASP A 259 15.18 5.71 -14.51
N TRP A 260 13.91 5.34 -14.60
CA TRP A 260 12.82 6.28 -14.41
C TRP A 260 11.63 5.65 -13.69
N THR A 261 10.84 6.51 -13.04
CA THR A 261 9.53 6.17 -12.48
C THR A 261 8.54 7.27 -12.84
N ILE A 262 7.34 6.87 -13.27
CA ILE A 262 6.21 7.77 -13.54
C ILE A 262 5.24 7.71 -12.36
N VAL A 263 4.85 8.89 -11.88
CA VAL A 263 3.92 9.08 -10.78
C VAL A 263 2.74 9.88 -11.29
N LYS A 264 1.53 9.32 -11.14
CA LYS A 264 0.28 10.06 -11.26
C LYS A 264 0.08 10.86 -9.98
N LEU A 265 -0.14 12.16 -10.13
CA LEU A 265 -0.48 13.04 -9.03
C LEU A 265 -1.89 12.75 -8.54
N GLY A 266 -2.13 12.90 -7.24
CA GLY A 266 -3.44 12.64 -6.65
C GLY A 266 -4.52 13.64 -7.04
N ALA A 267 -4.12 14.81 -7.54
CA ALA A 267 -4.97 15.74 -8.27
C ALA A 267 -4.15 16.47 -9.34
N PRO A 268 -4.76 16.88 -10.47
CA PRO A 268 -4.14 17.83 -11.37
C PRO A 268 -3.74 19.11 -10.62
N GLY A 269 -2.54 19.62 -10.88
CA GLY A 269 -2.02 20.74 -10.10
C GLY A 269 -0.85 21.46 -10.73
N ARG A 270 -0.56 22.62 -10.17
CA ARG A 270 0.57 23.48 -10.49
C ARG A 270 1.69 23.18 -9.49
N ILE A 271 2.87 22.82 -9.98
CA ILE A 271 3.98 22.35 -9.14
C ILE A 271 4.93 23.51 -8.89
N ASP A 272 5.08 23.91 -7.63
CA ASP A 272 5.95 25.02 -7.24
C ASP A 272 7.35 24.49 -6.87
N LYS A 273 7.43 23.34 -6.18
CA LYS A 273 8.66 22.75 -5.68
C LYS A 273 8.65 21.23 -5.79
N LEU A 274 9.76 20.64 -6.22
CA LEU A 274 9.98 19.20 -6.17
C LEU A 274 11.10 18.86 -5.18
N VAL A 275 10.98 17.71 -4.52
CA VAL A 275 12.02 17.19 -3.63
C VAL A 275 12.38 15.77 -4.06
N VAL A 276 13.67 15.50 -4.19
CA VAL A 276 14.21 14.14 -4.35
C VAL A 276 15.06 13.82 -3.12
N ASP A 277 14.61 12.84 -2.34
CA ASP A 277 15.29 12.41 -1.12
C ASP A 277 16.08 11.13 -1.38
N THR A 278 17.39 11.14 -1.12
CA THR A 278 18.28 9.97 -1.21
C THR A 278 18.60 9.38 0.15
N ALA A 279 17.76 9.61 1.17
CA ALA A 279 17.95 9.08 2.51
C ALA A 279 18.36 7.60 2.51
N HIS A 280 19.38 7.26 3.30
CA HIS A 280 19.98 5.93 3.45
C HIS A 280 20.74 5.38 2.23
N PHE A 281 20.60 5.96 1.04
CA PHE A 281 21.41 5.60 -0.14
C PHE A 281 22.75 6.34 -0.08
N ARG A 282 23.76 5.68 0.50
CA ARG A 282 25.07 6.31 0.80
C ARG A 282 26.16 5.99 -0.21
N GLY A 283 26.10 4.81 -0.83
CA GLY A 283 27.06 4.35 -1.84
C GLY A 283 26.45 4.13 -3.22
N ASN A 284 25.12 4.16 -3.30
CA ASN A 284 24.31 3.78 -4.45
C ASN A 284 23.21 4.81 -4.76
N PHE A 285 23.37 6.07 -4.34
CA PHE A 285 22.51 7.17 -4.80
C PHE A 285 22.81 7.52 -6.26
N PRO A 286 21.84 8.06 -7.02
CA PRO A 286 22.06 8.39 -8.43
C PRO A 286 23.05 9.55 -8.60
N GLN A 287 23.92 9.50 -9.62
CA GLN A 287 24.87 10.59 -9.86
C GLN A 287 24.15 11.93 -10.11
N LYS A 288 23.06 11.88 -10.89
CA LYS A 288 22.16 13.01 -11.12
C LYS A 288 20.71 12.54 -11.16
N VAL A 289 19.80 13.49 -10.97
CA VAL A 289 18.39 13.31 -11.27
C VAL A 289 17.88 14.44 -12.16
N ARG A 290 16.86 14.17 -12.96
CA ARG A 290 16.01 15.18 -13.58
C ARG A 290 14.54 14.83 -13.36
N LEU A 291 13.67 15.83 -13.44
CA LEU A 291 12.22 15.62 -13.32
C LEU A 291 11.52 16.23 -14.52
N GLU A 292 10.56 15.49 -15.04
CA GLU A 292 9.68 15.90 -16.11
C GLU A 292 8.23 15.85 -15.62
N ALA A 293 7.33 16.63 -16.23
CA ALA A 293 5.92 16.67 -15.90
C ALA A 293 5.06 16.70 -17.17
N ILE A 294 3.86 16.12 -17.11
CA ILE A 294 2.93 16.07 -18.27
C ILE A 294 1.49 16.26 -17.81
N ASN A 295 0.69 16.88 -18.68
CA ASN A 295 -0.76 16.94 -18.56
C ASN A 295 -1.40 16.01 -19.58
N THR A 296 -2.08 14.97 -19.12
CA THR A 296 -2.68 13.97 -19.99
C THR A 296 -3.88 13.32 -19.30
N THR A 297 -4.80 12.81 -20.11
CA THR A 297 -5.94 12.00 -19.64
C THR A 297 -5.58 10.52 -19.51
N SER A 298 -4.42 10.09 -20.03
CA SER A 298 -3.94 8.72 -19.86
C SER A 298 -3.62 8.45 -18.39
N ALA A 299 -4.08 7.31 -17.87
CA ALA A 299 -3.74 6.87 -16.52
C ALA A 299 -2.28 6.38 -16.39
N SER A 300 -1.65 6.02 -17.50
CA SER A 300 -0.27 5.52 -17.56
C SER A 300 0.37 5.99 -18.87
N PRO A 301 0.83 7.26 -18.95
CA PRO A 301 1.53 7.76 -20.13
C PRO A 301 2.83 6.98 -20.38
N ALA A 302 3.25 6.90 -21.65
CA ALA A 302 4.50 6.27 -22.02
C ALA A 302 5.70 7.10 -21.55
N ALA A 303 6.82 6.44 -21.23
CA ALA A 303 8.01 7.13 -20.75
C ALA A 303 8.69 8.02 -21.80
N ASP A 304 8.46 7.74 -23.08
CA ASP A 304 8.95 8.49 -24.24
C ASP A 304 7.90 9.40 -24.89
N ASP A 305 6.77 9.64 -24.20
CA ASP A 305 5.73 10.56 -24.67
C ASP A 305 6.30 11.96 -24.93
N ALA A 306 6.03 12.52 -26.11
CA ALA A 306 6.55 13.82 -26.52
C ALA A 306 6.00 14.99 -25.67
N GLY A 307 4.93 14.77 -24.91
CA GLY A 307 4.33 15.77 -24.02
C GLY A 307 5.08 15.99 -22.70
N TRP A 308 6.08 15.16 -22.37
CA TRP A 308 6.89 15.36 -21.17
C TRP A 308 7.67 16.68 -21.26
N LYS A 309 7.45 17.57 -20.28
CA LYS A 309 8.18 18.82 -20.13
C LYS A 309 9.17 18.72 -18.98
N GLU A 310 10.43 19.08 -19.22
CA GLU A 310 11.43 19.18 -18.15
C GLU A 310 11.05 20.30 -17.18
N VAL A 311 10.91 19.94 -15.89
CA VAL A 311 10.62 20.87 -14.79
C VAL A 311 11.80 21.00 -13.82
N VAL A 312 12.73 20.03 -13.84
CA VAL A 312 14.03 20.11 -13.16
C VAL A 312 15.10 19.56 -14.08
N ALA A 313 16.07 20.40 -14.45
CA ALA A 313 17.22 20.00 -15.28
C ALA A 313 18.13 18.98 -14.57
N PRO A 314 18.93 18.19 -15.32
CA PRO A 314 19.86 17.20 -14.75
C PRO A 314 20.79 17.77 -13.67
N SER A 315 20.49 17.43 -12.42
CA SER A 315 21.12 18.00 -11.22
C SER A 315 21.87 16.94 -10.44
N LYS A 316 23.08 17.26 -9.97
CA LYS A 316 23.87 16.34 -9.14
C LYS A 316 23.16 16.07 -7.82
N THR A 317 23.17 14.81 -7.38
CA THR A 317 22.70 14.46 -6.04
C THR A 317 23.86 14.09 -5.12
N LYS A 318 23.57 14.00 -3.83
CA LYS A 318 24.46 13.59 -2.75
C LYS A 318 23.83 12.44 -1.99
N ALA A 319 24.67 11.69 -1.30
CA ALA A 319 24.24 10.65 -0.36
C ALA A 319 23.36 11.22 0.76
N ASP A 320 22.31 10.48 1.11
CA ASP A 320 21.55 10.66 2.36
C ASP A 320 20.98 12.08 2.56
N LEU A 321 20.47 12.70 1.49
CA LEU A 321 20.10 14.12 1.47
C LEU A 321 18.77 14.38 0.75
N GLU A 322 18.00 15.34 1.25
CA GLU A 322 16.87 15.94 0.52
C GLU A 322 17.36 17.01 -0.44
N HIS A 323 17.03 16.86 -1.72
CA HIS A 323 17.36 17.80 -2.78
C HIS A 323 16.11 18.57 -3.16
N GLU A 324 16.04 19.84 -2.83
CA GLU A 324 14.92 20.70 -3.20
C GLU A 324 15.20 21.44 -4.51
N PHE A 325 14.20 21.44 -5.40
CA PHE A 325 14.25 22.10 -6.69
C PHE A 325 13.01 22.96 -6.89
N ALA A 326 13.18 24.22 -7.27
CA ALA A 326 12.07 25.02 -7.80
C ALA A 326 11.67 24.45 -9.17
N SER A 327 10.37 24.38 -9.44
CA SER A 327 9.89 23.99 -10.77
C SER A 327 10.27 25.07 -11.79
N ALA A 328 10.80 24.67 -12.94
CA ALA A 328 11.02 25.57 -14.07
C ALA A 328 9.69 26.02 -14.73
N ASP A 329 8.59 25.36 -14.38
CA ASP A 329 7.24 25.73 -14.81
C ASP A 329 6.25 25.53 -13.66
N SER A 330 5.94 26.61 -12.95
CA SER A 330 4.92 26.66 -11.89
C SER A 330 3.53 27.06 -12.41
N ASP A 331 3.41 27.41 -13.68
CA ASP A 331 2.20 27.98 -14.28
C ASP A 331 1.46 27.01 -15.21
N SER A 332 2.03 25.86 -15.52
CA SER A 332 1.28 24.79 -16.19
C SER A 332 0.58 23.90 -15.18
N VAL A 333 -0.56 23.35 -15.60
CA VAL A 333 -1.23 22.27 -14.85
C VAL A 333 -0.65 20.96 -15.32
N PHE A 334 -0.24 20.12 -14.38
CA PHE A 334 0.28 18.78 -14.62
C PHE A 334 -0.57 17.72 -13.92
N THR A 335 -0.51 16.51 -14.45
CA THR A 335 -1.24 15.32 -13.95
C THR A 335 -0.29 14.22 -13.51
N HIS A 336 0.92 14.19 -14.07
CA HIS A 336 1.95 13.22 -13.75
C HIS A 336 3.31 13.90 -13.67
N ILE A 337 4.22 13.31 -12.90
CA ILE A 337 5.65 13.60 -12.91
C ILE A 337 6.41 12.33 -13.30
N LYS A 338 7.61 12.50 -13.84
CA LYS A 338 8.56 11.43 -14.12
C LYS A 338 9.89 11.77 -13.48
N LEU A 339 10.28 10.98 -12.49
CA LEU A 339 11.63 11.01 -11.91
C LEU A 339 12.55 10.21 -12.82
N VAL A 340 13.70 10.79 -13.17
CA VAL A 340 14.75 10.12 -13.94
C VAL A 340 16.04 10.14 -13.14
N MET A 341 16.57 8.96 -12.82
CA MET A 341 17.89 8.73 -12.23
C MET A 341 18.93 8.54 -13.34
N ILE A 342 20.12 9.09 -13.12
CA ILE A 342 21.23 9.02 -14.07
C ILE A 342 22.50 8.59 -13.34
N PRO A 343 23.17 7.50 -13.77
CA PRO A 343 22.65 6.50 -14.70
C PRO A 343 21.58 5.60 -14.05
N ASP A 344 21.79 5.23 -12.80
CA ASP A 344 20.99 4.29 -12.00
C ASP A 344 21.17 4.66 -10.51
N GLY A 345 20.55 3.91 -9.59
CA GLY A 345 20.79 4.03 -8.16
C GLY A 345 19.52 3.88 -7.34
N GLY A 346 19.53 4.49 -6.15
CA GLY A 346 18.40 4.47 -5.23
C GLY A 346 17.93 5.84 -4.79
N VAL A 347 16.61 6.01 -4.74
CA VAL A 347 15.92 7.19 -4.23
C VAL A 347 14.90 6.75 -3.18
N LYS A 348 14.84 7.50 -2.07
CA LYS A 348 13.93 7.24 -0.98
C LYS A 348 12.55 7.81 -1.25
N ARG A 349 12.45 9.10 -1.57
CA ARG A 349 11.18 9.79 -1.83
C ARG A 349 11.26 10.72 -3.02
N VAL A 350 10.10 10.93 -3.65
CA VAL A 350 9.86 12.09 -4.51
C VAL A 350 8.64 12.84 -3.99
N ARG A 351 8.76 14.17 -3.89
CA ARG A 351 7.68 15.06 -3.46
C ARG A 351 7.40 16.07 -4.57
N ALA A 352 6.13 16.42 -4.78
CA ALA A 352 5.72 17.48 -5.69
C ALA A 352 4.80 18.46 -4.96
N PHE A 353 5.40 19.46 -4.31
CA PHE A 353 4.67 20.49 -3.60
C PHE A 353 4.11 21.51 -4.57
N GLY A 354 2.81 21.77 -4.43
CA GLY A 354 2.10 22.68 -5.30
C GLY A 354 0.65 22.87 -4.90
N ARG A 355 -0.14 23.42 -5.81
CA ARG A 355 -1.56 23.74 -5.60
C ARG A 355 -2.42 22.98 -6.59
N ARG A 356 -3.63 22.62 -6.18
CA ARG A 356 -4.59 21.95 -7.07
C ARG A 356 -5.04 22.90 -8.19
N ALA A 357 -5.28 22.33 -9.36
CA ALA A 357 -5.99 23.00 -10.44
C ALA A 357 -7.48 22.69 -10.27
N ILE A 358 -8.24 23.65 -9.74
CA ILE A 358 -9.68 23.55 -9.43
C ILE A 358 -10.46 24.39 -10.43
#